data_AF-A0A8S3RPG1-F1
#
_entry.id   AF-A0A8S3RPG1-F1
#
_cell.length_a   1.000
_cell.length_b   1.000
_cell.length_c   1.000
_cell.angle_alpha   90.00
_cell.angle_beta   90.00
_cell.angle_gamma   90.00
#
_symmetry.space_group_name_H-M   'P 1'
#
loop_
_entity.id
_entity.type
_entity.pdbx_description
1 polymer ?
#
loop_
_entity_poly.entity_id
_entity_poly.type
_entity_poly.pdbx_seq_one_letter_code
_entity_poly.pdbx_strand_id
1 'polypeptide(L)'
;MDTVILNVGGTIFEISWKLLKRHPGTRLAEISEKCSEFRKEKNEYYFDRNPEIFNVILDFYRYGELHFSSNLCTRLLQKELHFWNIECSMESCCIHPYLKLENQVQLLDKIKEPRNTCHECFDTLPRGVRIRRRIWTIMEEPLSSKAAKVNLF
;
A
#
# COMPACT_ATOMS: atom_id res chain seq x y z
N MET A 1 -3.64 -27.07 24.41
CA MET A 1 -4.34 -25.92 23.80
C MET A 1 -4.27 -26.13 22.31
N ASP A 2 -5.40 -26.12 21.60
CA ASP A 2 -5.39 -26.39 20.17
C ASP A 2 -4.85 -25.16 19.43
N THR A 3 -3.62 -25.31 18.91
CA THR A 3 -2.93 -24.29 18.11
C THR A 3 -2.87 -24.72 16.64
N VAL A 4 -2.57 -23.74 15.79
CA VAL A 4 -2.33 -23.92 14.36
C VAL A 4 -1.03 -23.21 14.00
N ILE A 5 -0.29 -23.82 13.07
CA ILE A 5 0.96 -23.29 12.54
C ILE A 5 0.66 -22.55 11.24
N LEU A 6 0.96 -21.26 11.21
CA LEU A 6 0.92 -20.43 10.01
C LEU A 6 2.34 -20.04 9.61
N ASN A 7 2.72 -20.33 8.38
CA ASN A 7 3.97 -19.94 7.77
C ASN A 7 3.73 -18.79 6.80
N VAL A 8 4.10 -17.58 7.19
CA VAL A 8 3.88 -16.36 6.40
C VAL A 8 5.23 -15.88 5.85
N GLY A 9 5.42 -16.00 4.54
CA GLY A 9 6.66 -15.58 3.88
C GLY A 9 7.92 -16.28 4.41
N GLY A 10 7.78 -17.48 5.01
CA GLY A 10 8.87 -18.21 5.65
C GLY A 10 8.98 -18.02 7.17
N THR A 11 8.24 -17.07 7.76
CA THR A 11 8.20 -16.86 9.22
C THR A 11 7.08 -17.68 9.83
N ILE A 12 7.40 -18.44 10.88
CA ILE A 12 6.46 -19.35 11.55
C ILE A 12 5.76 -18.63 12.69
N PHE A 13 4.43 -18.70 12.69
CA PHE A 13 3.54 -18.20 13.72
C PHE A 13 2.72 -19.37 14.28
N GLU A 14 2.81 -19.60 15.59
CA GLU A 14 1.95 -20.54 16.30
C GLU A 14 0.82 -19.75 16.99
N ILE A 15 -0.43 -20.05 16.63
CA ILE A 15 -1.58 -19.26 17.04
C ILE A 15 -2.70 -20.19 17.52
N SER A 16 -3.44 -19.78 18.57
CA SER A 16 -4.60 -20.56 19.04
C SER A 16 -5.78 -20.47 18.06
N TRP A 17 -6.48 -21.59 17.85
CA TRP A 17 -7.71 -21.58 17.04
C TRP A 17 -8.77 -20.60 17.56
N LYS A 18 -8.87 -20.48 18.89
CA LYS A 18 -9.78 -19.53 19.55
C LYS A 18 -9.53 -18.09 19.09
N LEU A 19 -8.27 -17.70 18.92
CA LEU A 19 -7.92 -16.36 18.47
C LEU A 19 -8.39 -16.11 17.04
N LEU A 20 -8.12 -17.05 16.13
CA LEU A 20 -8.51 -16.92 14.72
C LEU A 20 -10.03 -16.84 14.54
N LYS A 21 -10.79 -17.56 15.37
CA LYS A 21 -12.27 -17.57 15.31
C LYS A 21 -12.92 -16.33 15.94
N ARG A 22 -12.15 -15.42 16.56
CA ARG A 22 -12.70 -14.22 17.22
C ARG A 22 -13.34 -13.24 16.23
N HIS A 23 -12.87 -13.21 15.00
CA HIS A 23 -13.37 -12.33 13.93
C HIS A 23 -13.89 -13.19 12.77
N PRO A 24 -15.15 -13.69 12.84
CA PRO A 24 -15.72 -14.48 11.75
C PRO A 24 -15.81 -13.67 10.45
N GLY A 25 -15.71 -14.36 9.32
CA GLY A 25 -15.70 -13.73 7.98
C GLY A 25 -14.32 -13.29 7.50
N THR A 26 -13.30 -13.29 8.36
CA THR A 26 -11.93 -13.06 7.90
C THR A 26 -11.33 -14.34 7.30
N ARG A 27 -10.30 -14.19 6.43
CA ARG A 27 -9.65 -15.34 5.79
C ARG A 27 -9.12 -16.35 6.82
N LEU A 28 -8.48 -15.88 7.90
CA LEU A 28 -7.92 -16.77 8.93
C LEU A 28 -9.00 -17.46 9.77
N ALA A 29 -10.18 -16.86 9.93
CA ALA A 29 -11.30 -17.51 10.59
C ALA A 29 -11.86 -18.67 9.75
N GLU A 30 -11.66 -18.66 8.43
CA GLU A 30 -12.23 -19.62 7.49
C GLU A 30 -11.25 -20.71 7.03
N ILE A 31 -9.99 -20.67 7.46
CA ILE A 31 -9.00 -21.69 7.08
C ILE A 31 -9.45 -23.09 7.53
N SER A 32 -9.18 -24.06 6.66
CA SER A 32 -9.44 -25.48 6.88
C SER A 32 -8.43 -26.32 6.13
N GLU A 33 -8.31 -27.61 6.46
CA GLU A 33 -7.40 -28.53 5.77
C GLU A 33 -7.74 -28.74 4.29
N LYS A 34 -8.92 -28.28 3.84
CA LYS A 34 -9.35 -28.30 2.44
C LYS A 34 -8.84 -27.10 1.65
N CYS A 35 -8.33 -26.07 2.32
CA CYS A 35 -7.77 -24.89 1.68
C CYS A 35 -6.47 -25.23 0.96
N SER A 36 -6.20 -24.55 -0.17
CA SER A 36 -4.98 -24.71 -0.97
C SER A 36 -3.69 -24.39 -0.20
N GLU A 37 -3.79 -23.54 0.80
CA GLU A 37 -2.69 -23.06 1.62
C GLU A 37 -2.20 -24.12 2.62
N PHE A 38 -2.99 -25.17 2.88
CA PHE A 38 -2.62 -26.21 3.83
C PHE A 38 -1.61 -27.20 3.23
N ARG A 39 -0.46 -27.32 3.89
CA ARG A 39 0.62 -28.25 3.54
C ARG A 39 0.59 -29.45 4.47
N LYS A 40 0.11 -30.59 3.96
CA LYS A 40 -0.05 -31.82 4.72
C LYS A 40 1.27 -32.38 5.25
N GLU A 41 2.37 -32.19 4.52
CA GLU A 41 3.68 -32.72 4.86
C GLU A 41 4.24 -32.11 6.15
N LYS A 42 3.91 -30.83 6.39
CA LYS A 42 4.39 -30.05 7.53
C LYS A 42 3.31 -29.74 8.56
N ASN A 43 2.05 -30.09 8.26
CA ASN A 43 0.87 -29.72 9.04
C ASN A 43 0.82 -28.20 9.32
N GLU A 44 1.10 -27.39 8.30
CA GLU A 44 1.14 -25.92 8.39
C GLU A 44 0.29 -25.28 7.28
N TYR A 45 -0.16 -24.04 7.50
CA TYR A 45 -0.73 -23.21 6.43
C TYR A 45 0.34 -22.26 5.90
N TYR A 46 0.60 -22.27 4.60
CA TYR A 46 1.58 -21.39 3.99
C TYR A 46 0.93 -20.24 3.22
N PHE A 47 1.36 -19.02 3.54
CA PHE A 47 0.97 -17.80 2.86
C PHE A 47 2.21 -17.09 2.33
N ASP A 48 2.28 -16.90 1.01
CA ASP A 48 3.35 -16.13 0.37
C ASP A 48 3.09 -14.62 0.50
N ARG A 49 3.12 -14.13 1.75
CA ARG A 49 2.78 -12.76 2.14
C ARG A 49 3.88 -12.16 3.03
N ASN A 50 3.79 -10.86 3.28
CA ASN A 50 4.78 -10.14 4.09
C ASN A 50 4.61 -10.43 5.60
N PRO A 51 5.58 -11.08 6.28
CA PRO A 51 5.48 -11.39 7.70
C PRO A 51 5.54 -10.17 8.62
N GLU A 52 6.18 -9.07 8.20
CA GLU A 52 6.27 -7.85 8.99
C GLU A 52 4.89 -7.22 9.20
N ILE A 53 4.11 -7.09 8.12
CA ILE A 53 2.74 -6.58 8.18
C ILE A 53 1.81 -7.58 8.87
N PHE A 54 2.09 -8.88 8.74
CA PHE A 54 1.28 -9.90 9.40
C PHE A 54 1.22 -9.73 10.93
N ASN A 55 2.23 -9.12 11.57
CA ASN A 55 2.15 -8.78 12.99
C ASN A 55 0.99 -7.82 13.30
N VAL A 56 0.78 -6.80 12.46
CA VAL A 56 -0.35 -5.86 12.58
C VAL A 56 -1.67 -6.59 12.41
N ILE A 57 -1.73 -7.50 11.42
CA ILE A 57 -2.89 -8.36 11.19
C ILE A 57 -3.20 -9.21 12.41
N LEU A 58 -2.18 -9.81 13.03
CA LEU A 58 -2.35 -10.67 14.21
C LEU A 58 -2.77 -9.87 15.45
N ASP A 59 -2.24 -8.67 15.63
CA ASP A 59 -2.63 -7.77 16.72
C ASP A 59 -4.10 -7.35 16.60
N PHE A 60 -4.62 -7.18 15.39
CA PHE A 60 -6.06 -7.01 15.18
C PHE A 60 -6.89 -8.17 15.76
N TYR A 61 -6.47 -9.45 15.60
CA TYR A 61 -7.20 -10.56 16.25
C TYR A 61 -7.09 -10.55 17.78
N ARG A 62 -6.01 -9.99 18.34
CA ARG A 62 -5.78 -9.93 19.79
C ARG A 62 -6.62 -8.85 20.46
N TYR A 63 -6.65 -7.66 19.88
CA TYR A 63 -7.23 -6.47 20.50
C TYR A 63 -8.57 -6.05 19.86
N GLY A 64 -8.82 -6.43 18.61
CA GLY A 64 -9.99 -6.02 17.84
C GLY A 64 -9.84 -4.67 17.12
N GLU A 65 -8.68 -4.02 17.29
CA GLU A 65 -8.36 -2.70 16.77
C GLU A 65 -7.09 -2.77 15.92
N LEU A 66 -7.01 -1.93 14.89
CA LEU A 66 -5.88 -1.89 13.99
C LEU A 66 -4.89 -0.79 14.38
N HIS A 67 -3.73 -1.21 14.91
CA HIS A 67 -2.64 -0.35 15.34
C HIS A 67 -1.39 -0.59 14.49
N PHE A 68 -0.75 0.47 14.00
CA PHE A 68 0.48 0.34 13.22
C PHE A 68 1.40 1.57 13.36
N SER A 69 2.70 1.36 13.12
CA SER A 69 3.70 2.41 13.14
C SER A 69 3.69 3.25 11.86
N SER A 70 4.03 4.54 11.96
CA SER A 70 4.10 5.47 10.82
C SER A 70 5.09 5.08 9.73
N ASN A 71 6.02 4.17 10.02
CA ASN A 71 7.02 3.69 9.08
C ASN A 71 6.48 2.64 8.11
N LEU A 72 5.27 2.13 8.34
CA LEU A 72 4.66 1.12 7.49
C LEU A 72 4.09 1.76 6.22
N CYS A 73 4.32 1.13 5.06
CA CYS A 73 3.74 1.58 3.80
C CYS A 73 2.21 1.37 3.81
N THR A 74 1.46 2.46 3.84
CA THR A 74 -0.01 2.47 3.87
C THR A 74 -0.65 1.67 2.72
N ARG A 75 -0.14 1.80 1.50
CA ARG A 75 -0.68 1.02 0.35
C ARG A 75 -0.45 -0.47 0.50
N LEU A 76 0.69 -0.86 1.08
CA LEU A 76 0.99 -2.27 1.28
C LEU A 76 0.10 -2.85 2.39
N LEU A 77 -0.12 -2.09 3.47
CA LEU A 77 -1.07 -2.45 4.53
C LEU A 77 -2.49 -2.63 3.99
N GLN A 78 -2.99 -1.71 3.15
CA GLN A 78 -4.30 -1.85 2.51
C GLN A 78 -4.42 -3.15 1.70
N LYS A 79 -3.39 -3.50 0.92
CA LYS A 79 -3.35 -4.75 0.14
C LYS A 79 -3.37 -5.98 1.05
N GLU A 80 -2.66 -5.95 2.17
CA GLU A 80 -2.70 -7.03 3.16
C GLU A 80 -4.07 -7.13 3.82
N LEU A 81 -4.66 -6.03 4.28
CA LEU A 81 -6.01 -6.04 4.89
C LEU A 81 -7.07 -6.63 3.95
N HIS A 82 -7.02 -6.23 2.67
CA HIS A 82 -7.86 -6.82 1.65
C HIS A 82 -7.60 -8.32 1.47
N PHE A 83 -6.34 -8.75 1.43
CA PHE A 83 -6.00 -10.17 1.31
C PHE A 83 -6.54 -11.00 2.48
N TRP A 84 -6.41 -10.51 3.71
CA TRP A 84 -6.86 -11.18 4.93
C TRP A 84 -8.37 -11.06 5.19
N ASN A 85 -9.10 -10.37 4.31
CA ASN A 85 -10.52 -10.05 4.41
C ASN A 85 -10.88 -9.36 5.73
N ILE A 86 -10.14 -8.31 6.08
CA ILE A 86 -10.36 -7.51 7.30
C ILE A 86 -10.95 -6.16 6.90
N GLU A 87 -12.24 -6.00 7.18
CA GLU A 87 -12.96 -4.73 7.11
C GLU A 87 -12.97 -4.11 8.51
N CYS A 88 -12.00 -3.27 8.83
CA CYS A 88 -11.91 -2.63 10.15
C CYS A 88 -12.02 -1.10 10.05
N SER A 89 -12.74 -0.50 11.01
CA SER A 89 -12.64 0.93 11.28
C SER A 89 -11.32 1.20 11.98
N MET A 90 -10.48 2.06 11.39
CA MET A 90 -9.22 2.46 12.01
C MET A 90 -9.50 3.35 13.23
N GLU A 91 -8.77 3.14 14.32
CA GLU A 91 -8.89 3.99 15.50
C GLU A 91 -8.30 5.38 15.31
N SER A 92 -8.74 6.34 16.11
CA SER A 92 -8.32 7.74 16.07
C SER A 92 -6.79 7.93 16.15
N CYS A 93 -6.08 7.06 16.87
CA CYS A 93 -4.61 7.11 16.98
C CYS A 93 -3.90 6.83 15.64
N CYS A 94 -4.48 5.99 14.77
CA CYS A 94 -3.87 5.53 13.53
C CYS A 94 -4.49 6.18 12.29
N ILE A 95 -5.73 6.68 12.39
CA ILE A 95 -6.43 7.32 11.28
C ILE A 95 -5.75 8.63 10.84
N HIS A 96 -5.24 9.43 11.77
CA HIS A 96 -4.59 10.70 11.44
C HIS A 96 -3.26 10.50 10.69
N PRO A 97 -2.33 9.65 11.17
CA PRO A 97 -1.15 9.27 10.40
C PRO A 97 -1.51 8.67 9.04
N TYR A 98 -2.49 7.75 9.00
CA TYR A 98 -2.94 7.10 7.76
C TYR A 98 -3.38 8.12 6.71
N LEU A 99 -4.33 9.00 7.05
CA LEU A 99 -4.86 10.00 6.13
C LEU A 99 -3.77 10.98 5.67
N LYS A 100 -2.83 11.33 6.56
CA LYS A 100 -1.70 12.20 6.19
C LYS A 100 -0.81 11.54 5.14
N LEU A 101 -0.45 10.28 5.34
CA LEU A 101 0.37 9.53 4.37
C LEU A 101 -0.40 9.32 3.06
N GLU A 102 -1.67 8.93 3.12
CA GLU A 102 -2.50 8.71 1.93
C GLU A 102 -2.60 9.99 1.07
N ASN A 103 -2.86 11.15 1.69
CA ASN A 103 -2.88 12.43 0.99
C ASN A 103 -1.53 12.77 0.34
N GLN A 104 -0.42 12.58 1.06
CA GLN A 104 0.92 12.83 0.50
C GLN A 104 1.22 11.91 -0.69
N VAL A 105 0.84 10.65 -0.58
CA VAL A 105 1.03 9.63 -1.60
C VAL A 105 0.18 9.92 -2.84
N GLN A 106 -1.06 10.36 -2.68
CA GLN A 106 -1.91 10.81 -3.79
C GLN A 106 -1.36 12.05 -4.50
N LEU A 107 -0.81 13.01 -3.74
CA LEU A 107 -0.16 14.19 -4.31
C LEU A 107 1.06 13.79 -5.16
N LEU A 108 1.88 12.86 -4.66
CA LEU A 108 3.05 12.37 -5.39
C LEU A 108 2.67 11.61 -6.66
N ASP A 109 1.60 10.81 -6.63
CA ASP A 109 1.11 10.14 -7.83
C ASP A 109 0.64 11.12 -8.91
N LYS A 110 -0.07 12.18 -8.52
CA LYS A 110 -0.47 13.27 -9.44
C LYS A 110 0.73 14.00 -10.05
N ILE A 111 1.85 14.07 -9.34
CA ILE A 111 3.10 14.64 -9.85
C ILE A 111 3.81 13.67 -10.80
N LYS A 112 3.71 12.35 -10.54
CA LYS A 112 4.33 11.29 -11.35
C LYS A 112 3.55 10.96 -12.61
N GLU A 113 2.25 11.23 -12.65
CA GLU A 113 1.52 11.18 -13.91
C GLU A 113 2.20 12.15 -14.88
N PRO A 114 2.68 11.68 -16.05
CA PRO A 114 3.12 12.61 -17.06
C PRO A 114 1.91 13.49 -17.34
N ARG A 115 2.01 14.78 -17.02
CA ARG A 115 1.08 15.76 -17.57
C ARG A 115 1.09 15.47 -19.06
N ASN A 116 -0.02 14.96 -19.59
CA ASN A 116 -0.30 14.95 -21.00
C ASN A 116 -0.32 16.43 -21.39
N THR A 117 0.87 17.03 -21.56
CA THR A 117 1.02 18.22 -22.35
C THR A 117 0.50 17.78 -23.70
N CYS A 118 -0.69 18.26 -24.06
CA CYS A 118 -1.24 18.02 -25.38
C CYS A 118 -0.17 18.45 -26.40
N HIS A 119 0.53 17.47 -26.98
CA HIS A 119 1.42 17.74 -28.10
C HIS A 119 0.59 18.25 -29.30
N GLU A 120 -0.70 17.92 -29.35
CA GLU A 120 -1.63 18.31 -30.42
C GLU A 120 -2.03 19.79 -30.41
N CYS A 121 -1.67 20.56 -29.38
CA CYS A 121 -1.98 22.00 -29.32
C CYS A 121 -0.81 22.90 -29.81
N PHE A 122 0.34 22.34 -30.17
CA PHE A 122 1.56 23.14 -30.37
C PHE A 122 1.63 23.83 -31.74
N ASP A 123 1.08 23.20 -32.78
CA ASP A 123 1.23 23.64 -34.17
C ASP A 123 0.12 24.59 -34.64
N THR A 124 -0.99 24.69 -33.91
CA THR A 124 -2.09 25.62 -34.21
C THR A 124 -1.94 26.99 -33.56
N LEU A 125 -0.93 27.18 -32.70
CA LEU A 125 -0.70 28.43 -31.97
C LEU A 125 0.14 29.44 -32.77
N PRO A 126 -0.18 30.76 -32.70
CA PRO A 126 0.65 31.81 -33.26
C PRO A 126 2.10 31.73 -32.74
N ARG A 127 3.07 32.00 -33.63
CA ARG A 127 4.51 31.81 -33.37
C ARG A 127 5.00 32.50 -32.08
N GLY A 128 4.48 33.69 -31.77
CA GLY A 128 4.82 34.43 -30.54
C GLY A 128 4.35 33.75 -29.24
N VAL A 129 3.19 33.11 -29.25
CA VAL A 129 2.63 32.40 -28.08
C VAL A 129 3.43 31.12 -27.81
N ARG A 130 3.87 30.43 -28.87
CA ARG A 130 4.74 29.25 -28.77
C ARG A 130 6.09 29.57 -28.14
N ILE A 131 6.73 30.67 -28.57
CA ILE A 131 8.01 31.10 -28.03
C ILE A 131 7.88 31.43 -26.55
N ARG A 132 6.86 32.24 -26.19
CA ARG A 132 6.60 32.61 -24.78
C ARG A 132 6.37 31.38 -23.91
N ARG A 133 5.58 30.41 -24.38
CA ARG A 133 5.30 29.18 -23.62
C ARG A 133 6.54 28.31 -23.45
N ARG A 134 7.42 28.19 -24.46
CA ARG A 134 8.70 27.49 -24.31
C ARG A 134 9.62 28.15 -23.29
N ILE A 135 9.75 29.47 -23.34
CA ILE A 135 10.57 30.23 -22.39
C ILE A 135 10.02 30.06 -20.97
N TRP A 136 8.69 30.16 -20.82
CA TRP A 136 7.99 29.96 -19.55
C TRP A 136 8.23 28.56 -18.98
N THR A 137 8.10 27.50 -19.79
CA THR A 137 8.37 26.12 -19.36
C THR A 137 9.84 25.89 -18.97
N ILE A 138 10.79 26.53 -19.66
CA ILE A 138 12.22 26.47 -19.32
C ILE A 138 12.50 27.18 -17.98
N MET A 139 11.78 28.26 -17.67
CA MET A 139 11.93 29.01 -16.42
C MET A 139 11.24 28.34 -15.22
N GLU A 140 9.99 27.90 -15.37
CA GLU A 140 9.22 27.35 -14.25
C GLU A 140 9.55 25.89 -13.93
N GLU A 141 10.02 25.12 -14.92
CA GLU A 141 10.21 23.69 -14.78
C GLU A 141 11.64 23.30 -15.18
N PRO A 142 12.60 23.33 -14.24
CA PRO A 142 14.03 23.10 -14.52
C PRO A 142 14.35 21.69 -15.03
N LEU A 143 13.40 20.75 -14.91
CA LEU A 143 13.55 19.38 -15.41
C LEU A 143 12.91 19.15 -16.79
N SER A 144 12.24 20.17 -17.35
CA SER A 144 11.48 20.05 -18.61
C SER A 144 12.34 19.77 -19.84
N SER A 145 13.62 20.18 -19.83
CA SER A 145 14.55 19.96 -20.94
C SER A 145 16.01 20.08 -20.50
N LYS A 146 16.96 19.64 -21.34
CA LYS A 146 18.41 19.83 -21.08
C LYS A 146 18.79 21.30 -20.92
N ALA A 147 18.13 22.21 -21.64
CA ALA A 147 18.33 23.65 -21.52
C ALA A 147 17.76 24.21 -20.20
N ALA A 148 16.62 23.70 -19.73
CA ALA A 148 16.02 24.08 -18.45
C ALA A 148 16.88 23.65 -17.25
N LYS A 149 17.64 22.55 -17.38
CA LYS A 149 18.59 22.08 -16.36
C LYS A 149 19.81 22.98 -16.17
N VAL A 150 20.07 23.90 -17.11
CA VAL A 150 21.19 24.86 -17.02
C VAL A 150 20.90 25.94 -15.97
N ASN A 151 19.63 26.23 -15.66
CA ASN A 151 19.21 27.17 -14.60
C ASN A 151 19.39 26.63 -13.16
N LEU A 152 20.02 25.46 -12.97
CA LEU A 152 20.30 24.85 -11.66
C LEU A 152 21.72 25.17 -11.14
N PHE A 153 22.42 26.14 -11.72
CA PHE A 153 23.72 26.64 -11.26
C PHE A 153 23.73 28.16 -11.15
#